data_AF-A0A952UNX8-F1
#
_entry.id   AF-A0A952UNX8-F1
#
_cell.length_a   1.000
_cell.length_b   1.000
_cell.length_c   1.000
_cell.angle_alpha   90.00
_cell.angle_beta   90.00
_cell.angle_gamma   90.00
#
_symmetry.space_group_name_H-M   'P 1'
#
loop_
_entity.id
_entity.type
_entity.pdbx_description
1 polymer ?
#
loop_
_entity_poly.entity_id
_entity_poly.type
_entity_poly.pdbx_seq_one_letter_code
_entity_poly.pdbx_strand_id
1 'polypeptide(L)'
;MADLPVPTVPAVASNVAARLANASVEVRTETPLLPKAAFFLISVASLVGVYFTGRLHGLEGVGLVWRWLHFWGLALASGMLAWRLFYLRRSESGLSDEHVGALFRDLLGQVGVLRRFLVPLLLVGAPAPWFVAYLSPWQAAALTTISLATALAVLGTHERRSAAFAAFSLGLAGLALWGWSDSAGLAPLAAIRTVHLWAFAAWLGGALFNLGAAVPSGRRNANLDAVVAGARQLERFRWVVRTALPTVILTGVWMALRYGGVTSPFWQAGLGLLVPLKLVLILALVVIFITCPLYRACSPVRGVCNLEDLEPVGR
;
A
#
# COMPACT_ATOMS: atom_id res chain seq x y z
N MET A 1 -44.53 16.99 45.35
CA MET A 1 -43.71 16.69 44.16
C MET A 1 -42.78 17.87 43.98
N ALA A 2 -41.50 17.68 44.29
CA ALA A 2 -40.49 18.73 44.14
C ALA A 2 -40.02 18.75 42.69
N ASP A 3 -40.06 19.92 42.05
CA ASP A 3 -39.51 20.17 40.73
C ASP A 3 -38.00 19.96 40.74
N LEU A 4 -37.53 18.95 40.01
CA LEU A 4 -36.10 18.77 39.76
C LEU A 4 -35.67 19.76 38.67
N PRO A 5 -34.56 20.49 38.86
CA PRO A 5 -34.07 21.42 37.86
C PRO A 5 -33.60 20.67 36.60
N VAL A 6 -34.01 21.18 35.44
CA VAL A 6 -33.57 20.74 34.12
C VAL A 6 -32.04 20.83 34.06
N PRO A 7 -31.32 19.77 33.65
CA PRO A 7 -29.87 19.82 33.56
C PRO A 7 -29.46 20.88 32.53
N THR A 8 -28.79 21.92 33.01
CA THR A 8 -28.14 22.92 32.17
C THR A 8 -27.01 22.23 31.42
N VAL A 9 -27.18 22.08 30.10
CA VAL A 9 -26.09 21.69 29.20
C VAL A 9 -24.94 22.69 29.44
N PRO A 10 -23.74 22.24 29.83
CA PRO A 10 -22.67 23.17 30.19
C PRO A 10 -22.31 24.02 28.97
N ALA A 11 -22.22 25.34 29.17
CA ALA A 11 -21.89 26.33 28.14
C ALA A 11 -20.58 26.03 27.37
N VAL A 12 -19.73 25.18 27.93
CA VAL A 12 -18.49 24.67 27.31
C VAL A 12 -18.79 23.79 26.08
N ALA A 13 -19.82 22.93 26.12
CA ALA A 13 -20.20 22.08 24.99
C ALA A 13 -20.76 22.89 23.81
N SER A 14 -21.47 23.98 24.11
CA SER A 14 -21.98 24.95 23.14
C SER A 14 -20.85 25.67 22.40
N ASN A 15 -19.80 26.10 23.12
CA ASN A 15 -18.65 26.78 22.52
C ASN A 15 -17.79 25.88 21.64
N VAL A 16 -17.68 24.59 21.96
CA VAL A 16 -16.98 23.59 21.13
C VAL A 16 -17.78 23.29 19.87
N ALA A 17 -19.09 23.05 19.99
CA ALA A 17 -19.97 22.83 18.84
C ALA A 17 -19.98 24.05 17.89
N ALA A 18 -20.02 25.27 18.43
CA ALA A 18 -19.93 26.51 17.65
C ALA A 18 -18.56 26.72 16.98
N ARG A 19 -17.46 26.34 17.65
CA ARG A 19 -16.11 26.39 17.05
C ARG A 19 -15.93 25.35 15.94
N LEU A 20 -16.50 24.16 16.09
CA LEU A 20 -16.48 23.11 15.06
C LEU A 20 -17.37 23.47 13.87
N ALA A 21 -18.52 24.11 14.12
CA ALA A 21 -19.39 24.61 13.06
C ALA A 21 -18.74 25.72 12.21
N ASN A 22 -17.82 26.49 12.81
CA ASN A 22 -17.07 27.57 12.15
C ASN A 22 -15.67 27.16 11.68
N ALA A 23 -15.26 25.89 11.84
CA ALA A 23 -13.97 25.42 11.37
C ALA A 23 -13.98 25.31 9.84
N SER A 24 -13.53 26.37 9.16
CA SER A 24 -13.38 26.36 7.71
C SER A 24 -12.25 25.43 7.30
N VAL A 25 -12.62 24.32 6.68
CA VAL A 25 -11.69 23.34 6.10
C VAL A 25 -11.06 23.94 4.83
N GLU A 26 -9.83 24.46 4.92
CA GLU A 26 -9.10 24.98 3.76
C GLU A 26 -8.36 23.84 3.03
N VAL A 27 -8.64 23.65 1.74
CA VAL A 27 -8.07 22.56 0.94
C VAL A 27 -6.70 22.94 0.36
N ARG A 28 -5.62 22.26 0.76
CA ARG A 28 -4.32 22.43 0.09
C ARG A 28 -4.36 21.86 -1.32
N THR A 29 -4.04 22.69 -2.30
CA THR A 29 -3.99 22.29 -3.71
C THR A 29 -2.69 21.56 -4.07
N GLU A 30 -1.60 21.87 -3.37
CA GLU A 30 -0.28 21.26 -3.58
C GLU A 30 -0.26 19.79 -3.19
N THR A 31 0.18 18.93 -4.10
CA THR A 31 0.40 17.52 -3.79
C THR A 31 1.60 17.35 -2.86
N PRO A 32 1.50 16.56 -1.78
CA PRO A 32 2.63 16.35 -0.90
C PRO A 32 3.77 15.66 -1.66
N LEU A 33 4.96 16.27 -1.66
CA LEU A 33 6.16 15.77 -2.35
C LEU A 33 6.75 14.53 -1.66
N LEU A 34 6.74 14.52 -0.32
CA LEU A 34 7.35 13.45 0.50
C LEU A 34 6.77 12.06 0.23
N PRO A 35 5.45 11.86 0.11
CA PRO A 35 4.91 10.55 -0.20
C PRO A 35 5.22 10.07 -1.63
N LYS A 36 5.36 10.99 -2.59
CA LYS A 36 5.83 10.66 -3.94
C LYS A 36 7.29 10.21 -3.92
N ALA A 37 8.14 10.92 -3.16
CA ALA A 37 9.53 10.53 -2.95
C ALA A 37 9.64 9.16 -2.26
N ALA A 38 8.80 8.88 -1.25
CA ALA A 38 8.74 7.58 -0.62
C ALA A 38 8.30 6.47 -1.60
N PHE A 39 7.29 6.73 -2.44
CA PHE A 39 6.84 5.79 -3.46
C PHE A 39 7.92 5.52 -4.54
N PHE A 40 8.72 6.53 -4.88
CA PHE A 40 9.87 6.39 -5.75
C PHE A 40 10.97 5.53 -5.10
N LEU A 41 11.37 5.85 -3.87
CA LEU A 41 12.42 5.13 -3.15
C LEU A 41 12.08 3.64 -2.93
N ILE A 42 10.83 3.31 -2.58
CA ILE A 42 10.41 1.90 -2.47
C ILE A 42 10.44 1.20 -3.84
N SER A 43 10.10 1.90 -4.92
CA SER A 43 10.17 1.35 -6.28
C SER A 43 11.62 1.04 -6.67
N VAL A 44 12.55 1.96 -6.42
CA VAL A 44 14.00 1.73 -6.63
C VAL A 44 14.51 0.58 -5.77
N ALA A 45 14.19 0.56 -4.46
CA ALA A 45 14.59 -0.52 -3.56
C ALA A 45 14.04 -1.89 -4.01
N SER A 46 12.83 -1.92 -4.58
CA SER A 46 12.24 -3.14 -5.14
C SER A 46 12.93 -3.59 -6.43
N LEU A 47 13.29 -2.66 -7.32
CA LEU A 47 14.06 -2.94 -8.53
C LEU A 47 15.44 -3.50 -8.18
N VAL A 48 16.13 -2.90 -7.20
CA VAL A 48 17.41 -3.44 -6.68
C VAL A 48 17.24 -4.87 -6.17
N GLY A 49 16.14 -5.17 -5.47
CA GLY A 49 15.84 -6.53 -5.02
C GLY A 49 15.56 -7.53 -6.15
N VAL A 50 14.86 -7.11 -7.21
CA VAL A 50 14.61 -7.95 -8.39
C VAL A 50 15.87 -8.12 -9.22
N TYR A 51 16.68 -7.07 -9.37
CA TYR A 51 17.98 -7.14 -10.02
C TYR A 51 18.87 -8.17 -9.30
N PHE A 52 19.00 -8.05 -7.98
CA PHE A 52 19.73 -8.97 -7.13
C PHE A 52 19.28 -10.43 -7.30
N THR A 53 17.99 -10.69 -7.10
CA THR A 53 17.44 -12.06 -7.21
C THR A 53 17.46 -12.58 -8.64
N GLY A 54 17.33 -11.71 -9.64
CA GLY A 54 17.39 -12.07 -11.04
C GLY A 54 18.78 -12.48 -11.48
N ARG A 55 19.83 -11.72 -11.13
CA ARG A 55 21.21 -12.08 -11.42
C ARG A 55 21.59 -13.42 -10.81
N LEU A 56 21.13 -13.71 -9.58
CA LEU A 56 21.33 -15.00 -8.92
C LEU A 56 20.70 -16.19 -9.67
N HIS A 57 19.63 -15.93 -10.44
CA HIS A 57 19.00 -16.92 -11.30
C HIS A 57 19.44 -16.80 -12.78
N GLY A 58 20.54 -16.10 -13.06
CA GLY A 58 21.10 -15.97 -14.42
C GLY A 58 20.34 -15.04 -15.36
N LEU A 59 19.40 -14.24 -14.87
CA LEU A 59 18.74 -13.21 -15.69
C LEU A 59 19.67 -12.03 -15.93
N GLU A 60 19.59 -11.45 -17.13
CA GLU A 60 20.37 -10.27 -17.53
C GLU A 60 19.50 -9.24 -18.29
N GLY A 61 20.04 -8.03 -18.47
CA GLY A 61 19.48 -7.01 -19.35
C GLY A 61 18.02 -6.65 -19.08
N VAL A 62 17.24 -6.55 -20.16
CA VAL A 62 15.82 -6.14 -20.13
C VAL A 62 14.94 -7.12 -19.36
N GLY A 63 15.32 -8.41 -19.29
CA GLY A 63 14.58 -9.43 -18.55
C GLY A 63 14.43 -9.11 -17.06
N LEU A 64 15.42 -8.42 -16.46
CA LEU A 64 15.37 -7.99 -15.06
C LEU A 64 14.30 -6.91 -14.82
N VAL A 65 14.25 -5.92 -15.70
CA VAL A 65 13.25 -4.84 -15.64
C VAL A 65 11.85 -5.38 -15.92
N TRP A 66 11.73 -6.30 -16.87
CA TRP A 66 10.44 -6.89 -17.23
C TRP A 66 9.88 -7.78 -16.11
N ARG A 67 10.74 -8.59 -15.48
CA ARG A 67 10.38 -9.35 -14.27
C ARG A 67 9.98 -8.41 -13.12
N TRP A 68 10.71 -7.32 -12.92
CA TRP A 68 10.35 -6.32 -11.92
C TRP A 68 8.97 -5.72 -12.20
N LEU A 69 8.69 -5.36 -13.45
CA LEU A 69 7.40 -4.82 -13.85
C LEU A 69 6.25 -5.78 -13.55
N HIS A 70 6.45 -7.07 -13.78
CA HIS A 70 5.46 -8.10 -13.45
C HIS A 70 5.22 -8.20 -11.94
N PHE A 71 6.27 -8.26 -11.12
CA PHE A 71 6.15 -8.23 -9.66
C PHE A 71 5.43 -6.97 -9.18
N TRP A 72 5.81 -5.82 -9.73
CA TRP A 72 5.28 -4.52 -9.34
C TRP A 72 3.79 -4.40 -9.68
N GLY A 73 3.36 -4.87 -10.87
CA GLY A 73 1.95 -4.95 -11.25
C GLY A 73 1.11 -5.81 -10.31
N LEU A 74 1.56 -7.04 -10.02
CA LEU A 74 0.86 -7.94 -9.10
C LEU A 74 0.82 -7.37 -7.67
N ALA A 75 1.91 -6.77 -7.20
CA ALA A 75 2.01 -6.18 -5.87
C ALA A 75 1.10 -4.96 -5.69
N LEU A 76 1.08 -4.05 -6.67
CA LEU A 76 0.20 -2.88 -6.64
C LEU A 76 -1.27 -3.29 -6.69
N ALA A 77 -1.65 -4.20 -7.59
CA ALA A 77 -3.03 -4.65 -7.73
C ALA A 77 -3.50 -5.38 -6.46
N SER A 78 -2.77 -6.39 -5.99
CA SER A 78 -3.17 -7.17 -4.82
C SER A 78 -3.18 -6.32 -3.54
N GLY A 79 -2.15 -5.49 -3.30
CA GLY A 79 -2.11 -4.62 -2.12
C GLY A 79 -3.19 -3.55 -2.10
N MET A 80 -3.46 -2.88 -3.24
CA MET A 80 -4.53 -1.88 -3.33
C MET A 80 -5.90 -2.51 -3.07
N LEU A 81 -6.13 -3.72 -3.61
CA LEU A 81 -7.38 -4.43 -3.43
C LEU A 81 -7.53 -5.01 -2.03
N ALA A 82 -6.45 -5.44 -1.38
CA ALA A 82 -6.48 -5.78 0.05
C ALA A 82 -6.99 -4.59 0.88
N TRP A 83 -6.51 -3.39 0.56
CA TRP A 83 -6.96 -2.14 1.17
C TRP A 83 -8.45 -1.90 0.99
N ARG A 84 -8.94 -2.00 -0.25
CA ARG A 84 -10.37 -1.89 -0.55
C ARG A 84 -11.21 -2.94 0.19
N LEU A 85 -10.74 -4.18 0.27
CA LEU A 85 -11.55 -5.30 0.75
C LEU A 85 -11.63 -5.37 2.28
N PHE A 86 -10.51 -5.11 2.96
CA PHE A 86 -10.36 -5.42 4.39
C PHE A 86 -10.20 -4.19 5.28
N TYR A 87 -9.73 -3.06 4.74
CA TYR A 87 -9.37 -1.89 5.56
C TYR A 87 -10.27 -0.68 5.33
N LEU A 88 -10.93 -0.62 4.17
CA LEU A 88 -11.92 0.40 3.86
C LEU A 88 -13.22 0.12 4.63
N ARG A 89 -13.67 1.10 5.42
CA ARG A 89 -14.92 1.04 6.18
C ARG A 89 -15.99 1.88 5.50
N ARG A 90 -17.24 1.42 5.56
CA ARG A 90 -18.42 2.11 5.02
C ARG A 90 -19.03 3.11 6.01
N SER A 91 -18.78 2.89 7.29
CA SER A 91 -19.18 3.76 8.40
C SER A 91 -18.04 3.83 9.42
N GLU A 92 -18.01 4.91 10.18
CA GLU A 92 -17.00 5.17 11.21
C GLU A 92 -17.72 5.69 12.45
N SER A 93 -17.46 5.10 13.61
CA SER A 93 -18.18 5.43 14.84
C SER A 93 -18.01 6.90 15.22
N GLY A 94 -19.11 7.58 15.51
CA GLY A 94 -19.14 8.98 15.91
C GLY A 94 -18.99 9.99 14.77
N LEU A 95 -19.10 9.56 13.51
CA LEU A 95 -19.10 10.44 12.32
C LEU A 95 -20.43 10.31 11.56
N SER A 96 -20.78 11.31 10.75
CA SER A 96 -21.97 11.22 9.88
C SER A 96 -21.83 10.12 8.83
N ASP A 97 -22.79 9.20 8.80
CA ASP A 97 -22.88 8.14 7.79
C ASP A 97 -23.01 8.71 6.37
N GLU A 98 -23.63 9.88 6.22
CA GLU A 98 -23.76 10.57 4.93
C GLU A 98 -22.39 11.02 4.40
N HIS A 99 -21.62 11.73 5.24
CA HIS A 99 -20.29 12.23 4.87
C HIS A 99 -19.30 11.08 4.62
N VAL A 100 -19.30 10.06 5.48
CA VAL A 100 -18.44 8.88 5.31
C VAL A 100 -18.86 8.09 4.07
N GLY A 101 -20.18 7.98 3.81
CA GLY A 101 -20.72 7.34 2.61
C GLY A 101 -20.32 8.06 1.32
N ALA A 102 -20.32 9.40 1.32
CA ALA A 102 -19.84 10.20 0.19
C ALA A 102 -18.34 9.99 -0.07
N LEU A 103 -17.52 10.07 0.98
CA LEU A 103 -16.09 9.78 0.89
C LEU A 103 -15.82 8.36 0.36
N PHE A 104 -16.58 7.37 0.83
CA PHE A 104 -16.47 5.98 0.39
C PHE A 104 -16.78 5.81 -1.10
N ARG A 105 -17.83 6.47 -1.61
CA ARG A 105 -18.18 6.43 -3.05
C ARG A 105 -17.08 7.04 -3.90
N ASP A 106 -16.55 8.19 -3.49
CA ASP A 106 -15.45 8.85 -4.20
C ASP A 106 -14.17 8.00 -4.19
N LEU A 107 -13.85 7.36 -3.07
CA LEU A 107 -12.75 6.41 -2.93
C LEU A 107 -12.86 5.28 -3.97
N LEU A 108 -14.04 4.68 -4.10
CA LEU A 108 -14.29 3.67 -5.12
C LEU A 108 -14.19 4.24 -6.54
N GLY A 109 -14.68 5.45 -6.77
CA GLY A 109 -14.50 6.17 -8.02
C GLY A 109 -13.02 6.30 -8.41
N GLN A 110 -12.16 6.65 -7.45
CA GLN A 110 -10.72 6.74 -7.69
C GLN A 110 -10.06 5.38 -7.94
N VAL A 111 -10.50 4.31 -7.29
CA VAL A 111 -10.08 2.94 -7.66
C VAL A 111 -10.41 2.66 -9.14
N GLY A 112 -11.55 3.15 -9.61
CA GLY A 112 -11.94 3.10 -11.03
C GLY A 112 -11.07 3.94 -11.96
N VAL A 113 -10.36 4.95 -11.45
CA VAL A 113 -9.34 5.71 -12.21
C VAL A 113 -8.01 4.95 -12.21
N LEU A 114 -7.58 4.43 -11.06
CA LEU A 114 -6.32 3.69 -10.91
C LEU A 114 -6.24 2.45 -11.81
N ARG A 115 -7.37 1.81 -12.13
CA ARG A 115 -7.41 0.70 -13.10
C ARG A 115 -6.82 1.06 -14.46
N ARG A 116 -6.91 2.32 -14.90
CA ARG A 116 -6.36 2.80 -16.18
C ARG A 116 -4.84 2.68 -16.25
N PHE A 117 -4.16 2.65 -15.09
CA PHE A 117 -2.73 2.44 -14.98
C PHE A 117 -2.38 0.99 -14.66
N LEU A 118 -3.15 0.36 -13.75
CA LEU A 118 -2.89 -1.02 -13.32
C LEU A 118 -3.11 -2.04 -14.43
N VAL A 119 -4.15 -1.87 -15.28
CA VAL A 119 -4.43 -2.82 -16.36
C VAL A 119 -3.30 -2.84 -17.39
N PRO A 120 -2.89 -1.71 -17.99
CA PRO A 120 -1.74 -1.71 -18.89
C PRO A 120 -0.47 -2.27 -18.25
N LEU A 121 -0.22 -1.93 -16.98
CA LEU A 121 0.94 -2.44 -16.24
C LEU A 121 0.93 -3.98 -16.15
N LEU A 122 -0.21 -4.57 -15.79
CA LEU A 122 -0.37 -6.03 -15.71
C LEU A 122 -0.25 -6.69 -17.09
N LEU A 123 -0.84 -6.08 -18.13
CA LEU A 123 -0.77 -6.57 -19.50
C LEU A 123 0.67 -6.56 -20.03
N VAL A 124 1.39 -5.45 -19.83
CA VAL A 124 2.80 -5.32 -20.24
C VAL A 124 3.67 -6.28 -19.44
N GLY A 125 3.41 -6.49 -18.14
CA GLY A 125 4.15 -7.44 -17.31
C GLY A 125 3.84 -8.92 -17.60
N ALA A 126 2.68 -9.25 -18.17
CA ALA A 126 2.21 -10.63 -18.33
C ALA A 126 3.14 -11.56 -19.13
N PRO A 127 3.85 -11.11 -20.19
CA PRO A 127 4.78 -11.95 -20.94
C PRO A 127 6.12 -12.20 -20.22
N ALA A 128 6.46 -11.41 -19.19
CA ALA A 128 7.75 -11.51 -18.49
C ALA A 128 8.16 -12.94 -18.07
N PRO A 129 7.25 -13.81 -17.58
CA PRO A 129 7.60 -15.18 -17.19
C PRO A 129 8.24 -16.00 -18.31
N TRP A 130 7.88 -15.76 -19.57
CA TRP A 130 8.44 -16.50 -20.72
C TRP A 130 9.91 -16.18 -20.99
N PHE A 131 10.41 -15.06 -20.44
CA PHE A 131 11.81 -14.64 -20.58
C PHE A 131 12.66 -15.04 -19.36
N VAL A 132 12.10 -15.84 -18.46
CA VAL A 132 12.74 -16.25 -17.22
C VAL A 132 13.13 -17.71 -17.34
N ALA A 133 14.40 -17.94 -17.68
CA ALA A 133 14.90 -19.24 -18.13
C ALA A 133 14.73 -20.40 -17.12
N TYR A 134 14.66 -20.11 -15.82
CA TYR A 134 14.47 -21.14 -14.79
C TYR A 134 13.00 -21.53 -14.58
N LEU A 135 12.05 -20.84 -15.21
CA LEU A 135 10.65 -21.24 -15.16
C LEU A 135 10.40 -22.37 -16.15
N SER A 136 9.71 -23.41 -15.68
CA SER A 136 9.13 -24.41 -16.56
C SER A 136 8.00 -23.79 -17.43
N PRO A 137 7.67 -24.39 -18.58
CA PRO A 137 6.61 -23.86 -19.46
C PRO A 137 5.26 -23.69 -18.75
N TRP A 138 4.90 -24.61 -17.85
CA TRP A 138 3.64 -24.51 -17.11
C TRP A 138 3.65 -23.37 -16.08
N GLN A 139 4.78 -23.09 -15.43
CA GLN A 139 4.92 -21.95 -14.51
C GLN A 139 4.80 -20.63 -15.26
N ALA A 140 5.47 -20.53 -16.42
CA ALA A 140 5.38 -19.34 -17.27
C ALA A 140 3.93 -19.11 -17.75
N ALA A 141 3.28 -20.15 -18.28
CA ALA A 141 1.89 -20.10 -18.72
C ALA A 141 0.93 -19.72 -17.57
N ALA A 142 1.09 -20.31 -16.39
CA ALA A 142 0.26 -20.03 -15.22
C ALA A 142 0.43 -18.58 -14.75
N LEU A 143 1.67 -18.08 -14.63
CA LEU A 143 1.93 -16.70 -14.24
C LEU A 143 1.40 -15.68 -15.25
N THR A 144 1.57 -15.94 -16.55
CA THR A 144 0.98 -15.10 -17.61
C THR A 144 -0.54 -15.10 -17.52
N THR A 145 -1.16 -16.27 -17.39
CA THR A 145 -2.63 -16.40 -17.26
C THR A 145 -3.15 -15.68 -16.02
N ILE A 146 -2.47 -15.82 -14.88
CA ILE A 146 -2.82 -15.11 -13.64
C ILE A 146 -2.75 -13.60 -13.85
N SER A 147 -1.70 -13.08 -14.50
CA SER A 147 -1.58 -11.63 -14.75
C SER A 147 -2.70 -11.11 -15.65
N LEU A 148 -3.00 -11.82 -16.75
CA LEU A 148 -4.08 -11.46 -17.67
C LEU A 148 -5.46 -11.55 -16.98
N ALA A 149 -5.72 -12.60 -16.22
CA ALA A 149 -6.96 -12.76 -15.46
C ALA A 149 -7.10 -11.68 -14.37
N THR A 150 -5.99 -11.31 -13.71
CA THR A 150 -5.96 -10.19 -12.75
C THR A 150 -6.29 -8.88 -13.46
N ALA A 151 -5.70 -8.63 -14.64
CA ALA A 151 -5.97 -7.42 -15.43
C ALA A 151 -7.46 -7.32 -15.82
N LEU A 152 -8.04 -8.42 -16.29
CA LEU A 152 -9.47 -8.49 -16.63
C LEU A 152 -10.35 -8.25 -15.39
N ALA A 153 -10.06 -8.92 -14.27
CA ALA A 153 -10.82 -8.77 -13.04
C ALA A 153 -10.70 -7.33 -12.47
N VAL A 154 -9.54 -6.68 -12.59
CA VAL A 154 -9.29 -5.30 -12.18
C VAL A 154 -10.28 -4.31 -12.82
N LEU A 155 -10.74 -4.55 -14.06
CA LEU A 155 -11.71 -3.69 -14.74
C LEU A 155 -13.01 -3.51 -13.95
N GLY A 156 -13.50 -4.58 -13.32
CA GLY A 156 -14.76 -4.58 -12.57
C GLY A 156 -14.61 -4.20 -11.09
N THR A 157 -13.39 -3.94 -10.62
CA THR A 157 -13.13 -3.86 -9.17
C THR A 157 -13.85 -2.71 -8.51
N HIS A 158 -13.88 -1.51 -9.07
CA HIS A 158 -14.53 -0.37 -8.41
C HIS A 158 -16.03 -0.60 -8.10
N GLU A 159 -16.77 -1.25 -9.00
CA GLU A 159 -18.20 -1.54 -8.86
C GLU A 159 -18.47 -2.81 -8.04
N ARG A 160 -17.74 -3.89 -8.31
CA ARG A 160 -18.07 -5.23 -7.80
C ARG A 160 -17.08 -5.68 -6.74
N ARG A 161 -17.59 -6.04 -5.55
CA ARG A 161 -16.76 -6.60 -4.46
C ARG A 161 -16.19 -7.97 -4.86
N SER A 162 -16.98 -8.80 -5.55
CA SER A 162 -16.55 -10.11 -6.07
C SER A 162 -15.39 -9.99 -7.07
N ALA A 163 -15.43 -9.02 -7.98
CA ALA A 163 -14.34 -8.76 -8.92
C ALA A 163 -13.03 -8.38 -8.21
N ALA A 164 -13.11 -7.61 -7.11
CA ALA A 164 -11.93 -7.33 -6.31
C ALA A 164 -11.42 -8.52 -5.51
N PHE A 165 -12.30 -9.36 -4.96
CA PHE A 165 -11.86 -10.61 -4.35
C PHE A 165 -11.16 -11.49 -5.39
N ALA A 166 -11.73 -11.66 -6.58
CA ALA A 166 -11.12 -12.44 -7.65
C ALA A 166 -9.73 -11.88 -8.04
N ALA A 167 -9.63 -10.57 -8.33
CA ALA A 167 -8.36 -9.93 -8.67
C ALA A 167 -7.34 -10.00 -7.53
N PHE A 168 -7.76 -9.83 -6.27
CA PHE A 168 -6.92 -9.97 -5.09
C PHE A 168 -6.37 -11.39 -4.94
N SER A 169 -7.25 -12.40 -5.02
CA SER A 169 -6.89 -13.81 -4.90
C SER A 169 -5.96 -14.26 -6.02
N LEU A 170 -6.23 -13.85 -7.27
CA LEU A 170 -5.34 -14.10 -8.41
C LEU A 170 -3.96 -13.44 -8.19
N GLY A 171 -3.93 -12.19 -7.75
CA GLY A 171 -2.69 -11.50 -7.42
C GLY A 171 -1.88 -12.21 -6.33
N LEU A 172 -2.53 -12.66 -5.24
CA LEU A 172 -1.87 -13.45 -4.19
C LEU A 172 -1.33 -14.78 -4.72
N ALA A 173 -2.12 -15.49 -5.53
CA ALA A 173 -1.70 -16.74 -6.17
C ALA A 173 -0.49 -16.54 -7.08
N GLY A 174 -0.46 -15.44 -7.85
CA GLY A 174 0.69 -15.07 -8.69
C GLY A 174 1.94 -14.79 -7.87
N LEU A 175 1.83 -14.05 -6.76
CA LEU A 175 2.95 -13.80 -5.85
C LEU A 175 3.44 -15.08 -5.16
N ALA A 176 2.53 -15.98 -4.78
CA ALA A 176 2.88 -17.28 -4.21
C ALA A 176 3.56 -18.20 -5.23
N LEU A 177 3.07 -18.24 -6.47
CA LEU A 177 3.67 -19.01 -7.55
C LEU A 177 5.07 -18.49 -7.92
N TRP A 178 5.27 -17.17 -7.88
CA TRP A 178 6.61 -16.60 -7.95
C TRP A 178 7.47 -17.02 -6.78
N GLY A 179 6.93 -17.00 -5.55
CA GLY A 179 7.64 -17.46 -4.36
C GLY A 179 8.10 -18.91 -4.47
N TRP A 180 7.23 -19.78 -4.96
CA TRP A 180 7.54 -21.18 -5.25
C TRP A 180 8.64 -21.32 -6.31
N SER A 181 8.51 -20.58 -7.41
CA SER A 181 9.41 -20.69 -8.57
C SER A 181 10.82 -20.15 -8.27
N ASP A 182 10.91 -19.01 -7.58
CA ASP A 182 12.18 -18.41 -7.14
C ASP A 182 12.92 -19.30 -6.14
N SER A 183 12.20 -20.18 -5.43
CA SER A 183 12.77 -21.09 -4.44
C SER A 183 13.05 -22.49 -4.97
N ALA A 184 13.00 -22.70 -6.29
CA ALA A 184 13.17 -24.00 -6.93
C ALA A 184 12.25 -25.09 -6.34
N GLY A 185 11.06 -24.70 -5.86
CA GLY A 185 10.11 -25.60 -5.20
C GLY A 185 10.46 -26.02 -3.76
N LEU A 186 11.50 -25.47 -3.15
CA LEU A 186 11.82 -25.75 -1.74
C LEU A 186 10.83 -25.04 -0.81
N ALA A 187 9.93 -25.81 -0.21
CA ALA A 187 8.78 -25.29 0.53
C ALA A 187 9.12 -24.24 1.63
N PRO A 188 10.16 -24.41 2.48
CA PRO A 188 10.48 -23.39 3.50
C PRO A 188 10.95 -22.06 2.90
N LEU A 189 11.75 -22.11 1.83
CA LEU A 189 12.21 -20.93 1.11
C LEU A 189 11.04 -20.26 0.39
N ALA A 190 10.19 -21.05 -0.26
CA ALA A 190 9.00 -20.57 -0.97
C ALA A 190 8.04 -19.87 -0.02
N ALA A 191 7.84 -20.40 1.20
CA ALA A 191 7.01 -19.79 2.23
C ALA A 191 7.55 -18.40 2.63
N ILE A 192 8.85 -18.31 2.95
CA ILE A 192 9.49 -17.03 3.34
C ILE A 192 9.44 -16.03 2.18
N ARG A 193 9.71 -16.47 0.96
CA ARG A 193 9.64 -15.63 -0.24
C ARG A 193 8.23 -15.12 -0.49
N THR A 194 7.22 -15.98 -0.34
CA THR A 194 5.81 -15.60 -0.49
C THR A 194 5.40 -14.57 0.56
N VAL A 195 5.76 -14.78 1.83
CA VAL A 195 5.53 -13.82 2.92
C VAL A 195 6.21 -12.48 2.62
N HIS A 196 7.45 -12.48 2.13
CA HIS A 196 8.15 -11.26 1.72
C HIS A 196 7.39 -10.51 0.62
N LEU A 197 6.97 -11.21 -0.42
CA LEU A 197 6.26 -10.63 -1.56
C LEU A 197 4.87 -10.08 -1.15
N TRP A 198 4.16 -10.78 -0.28
CA TRP A 198 2.87 -10.32 0.24
C TRP A 198 3.01 -9.11 1.16
N ALA A 199 4.00 -9.10 2.06
CA ALA A 199 4.29 -7.94 2.92
C ALA A 199 4.66 -6.72 2.05
N PHE A 200 5.50 -6.92 1.04
CA PHE A 200 5.83 -5.88 0.07
C PHE A 200 4.59 -5.38 -0.69
N ALA A 201 3.73 -6.29 -1.16
CA ALA A 201 2.49 -5.93 -1.85
C ALA A 201 1.53 -5.14 -0.95
N ALA A 202 1.31 -5.58 0.29
CA ALA A 202 0.46 -4.89 1.26
C ALA A 202 0.95 -3.45 1.50
N TRP A 203 2.26 -3.26 1.64
CA TRP A 203 2.84 -1.92 1.81
C TRP A 203 2.72 -1.07 0.54
N LEU A 204 3.19 -1.57 -0.61
CA LEU A 204 3.24 -0.82 -1.86
C LEU A 204 1.84 -0.51 -2.41
N GLY A 205 0.95 -1.50 -2.46
CA GLY A 205 -0.42 -1.32 -2.93
C GLY A 205 -1.28 -0.51 -1.94
N GLY A 206 -1.03 -0.65 -0.63
CA GLY A 206 -1.62 0.25 0.37
C GLY A 206 -1.18 1.70 0.18
N ALA A 207 0.09 1.95 -0.15
CA ALA A 207 0.58 3.29 -0.50
C ALA A 207 -0.10 3.82 -1.76
N LEU A 208 -0.24 3.00 -2.82
CA LEU A 208 -0.98 3.37 -4.02
C LEU A 208 -2.43 3.76 -3.70
N PHE A 209 -3.13 2.98 -2.88
CA PHE A 209 -4.51 3.29 -2.50
C PHE A 209 -4.60 4.62 -1.73
N ASN A 210 -3.72 4.84 -0.75
CA ASN A 210 -3.75 6.06 0.04
C ASN A 210 -3.45 7.31 -0.83
N LEU A 211 -2.44 7.23 -1.70
CA LEU A 211 -2.04 8.37 -2.55
C LEU A 211 -2.96 8.59 -3.74
N GLY A 212 -3.37 7.50 -4.37
CA GLY A 212 -4.16 7.53 -5.61
C GLY A 212 -5.66 7.58 -5.41
N ALA A 213 -6.17 7.09 -4.27
CA ALA A 213 -7.60 7.09 -3.96
C ALA A 213 -7.95 7.96 -2.75
N ALA A 214 -7.30 7.76 -1.60
CA ALA A 214 -7.71 8.43 -0.37
C ALA A 214 -7.46 9.94 -0.37
N VAL A 215 -6.26 10.37 -0.75
CA VAL A 215 -5.94 11.81 -0.81
C VAL A 215 -6.85 12.57 -1.79
N PRO A 216 -7.05 12.12 -3.05
CA PRO A 216 -7.97 12.81 -3.96
C PRO A 216 -9.43 12.81 -3.48
N SER A 217 -9.89 11.74 -2.85
CA SER A 217 -11.27 11.65 -2.34
C SER A 217 -11.47 12.56 -1.13
N GLY A 218 -10.50 12.60 -0.21
CA GLY A 218 -10.51 13.53 0.92
C GLY A 218 -10.55 14.99 0.49
N ARG A 219 -9.86 15.35 -0.60
CA ARG A 219 -9.92 16.71 -1.18
C ARG A 219 -11.29 17.10 -1.72
N ARG A 220 -12.09 16.12 -2.21
CA ARG A 220 -13.45 16.36 -2.71
C ARG A 220 -14.49 16.43 -1.58
N ASN A 221 -14.19 15.77 -0.47
CA ASN A 221 -15.06 15.70 0.70
C ASN A 221 -14.43 16.54 1.82
N ALA A 222 -14.35 17.85 1.60
CA ALA A 222 -13.61 18.77 2.46
C ALA A 222 -14.43 19.14 3.73
N ASN A 223 -14.66 18.18 4.60
CA ASN A 223 -15.39 18.34 5.87
C ASN A 223 -14.69 17.60 7.02
N LEU A 224 -15.04 17.94 8.27
CA LEU A 224 -14.40 17.37 9.47
C LEU A 224 -14.54 15.85 9.54
N ASP A 225 -15.72 15.30 9.24
CA ASP A 225 -15.95 13.85 9.29
C ASP A 225 -15.04 13.10 8.30
N ALA A 226 -14.89 13.60 7.08
CA ALA A 226 -14.02 13.03 6.08
C ALA A 226 -12.54 13.12 6.48
N VAL A 227 -12.13 14.19 7.17
CA VAL A 227 -10.77 14.32 7.71
C VAL A 227 -10.52 13.28 8.80
N VAL A 228 -11.44 13.14 9.75
CA VAL A 228 -11.32 12.16 10.83
C VAL A 228 -11.34 10.73 10.28
N ALA A 229 -12.25 10.44 9.34
CA ALA A 229 -12.31 9.15 8.66
C ALA A 229 -11.00 8.84 7.89
N GLY A 230 -10.46 9.83 7.17
CA GLY A 230 -9.19 9.72 6.47
C GLY A 230 -8.01 9.51 7.43
N ALA A 231 -8.00 10.19 8.57
CA ALA A 231 -6.97 10.00 9.60
C ALA A 231 -7.01 8.59 10.21
N ARG A 232 -8.20 8.07 10.54
CA ARG A 232 -8.39 6.68 11.00
C ARG A 232 -7.95 5.67 9.93
N GLN A 233 -8.23 5.93 8.66
CA GLN A 233 -7.75 5.10 7.56
C GLN A 233 -6.21 5.07 7.50
N LEU A 234 -5.56 6.21 7.66
CA LEU A 234 -4.11 6.28 7.70
C LEU A 234 -3.51 5.55 8.89
N GLU A 235 -4.15 5.59 10.05
CA GLU A 235 -3.69 4.86 11.23
C GLU A 235 -3.65 3.35 10.97
N ARG A 236 -4.70 2.83 10.33
CA ARG A 236 -4.74 1.43 9.86
C ARG A 236 -3.60 1.12 8.89
N PHE A 237 -3.28 2.06 8.00
CA PHE A 237 -2.13 1.92 7.10
C PHE A 237 -0.79 1.93 7.84
N ARG A 238 -0.60 2.81 8.83
CA ARG A 238 0.61 2.82 9.65
C ARG A 238 0.80 1.51 10.39
N TRP A 239 -0.27 0.90 10.88
CA TRP A 239 -0.19 -0.44 11.48
C TRP A 239 0.33 -1.47 10.48
N VAL A 240 -0.21 -1.49 9.26
CA VAL A 240 0.29 -2.40 8.21
C VAL A 240 1.72 -2.10 7.78
N VAL A 241 2.14 -0.83 7.72
CA VAL A 241 3.55 -0.49 7.46
C VAL A 241 4.45 -0.98 8.60
N ARG A 242 4.03 -0.81 9.87
CA ARG A 242 4.76 -1.28 11.05
C ARG A 242 4.93 -2.80 11.09
N THR A 243 4.01 -3.56 10.49
CA THR A 243 4.17 -5.02 10.36
C THR A 243 4.93 -5.41 9.10
N ALA A 244 4.54 -4.86 7.95
CA ALA A 244 5.09 -5.24 6.65
C ALA A 244 6.56 -4.86 6.50
N LEU A 245 6.98 -3.71 7.03
CA LEU A 245 8.34 -3.23 6.86
C LEU A 245 9.37 -4.12 7.60
N PRO A 246 9.23 -4.43 8.90
CA PRO A 246 10.08 -5.43 9.55
C PRO A 246 10.04 -6.77 8.85
N THR A 247 8.87 -7.24 8.41
CA THR A 247 8.75 -8.49 7.65
C THR A 247 9.60 -8.46 6.38
N VAL A 248 9.51 -7.40 5.56
CA VAL A 248 10.30 -7.25 4.32
C VAL A 248 11.80 -7.19 4.62
N ILE A 249 12.21 -6.47 5.67
CA ILE A 249 13.63 -6.38 6.07
C ILE A 249 14.15 -7.75 6.52
N LEU A 250 13.49 -8.39 7.50
CA LEU A 250 13.95 -9.64 8.09
C LEU A 250 13.98 -10.77 7.07
N THR A 251 12.88 -10.97 6.32
CA THR A 251 12.83 -11.99 5.27
C THR A 251 13.78 -11.68 4.13
N GLY A 252 13.99 -10.39 3.79
CA GLY A 252 14.92 -9.96 2.75
C GLY A 252 16.38 -10.25 3.10
N VAL A 253 16.81 -9.91 4.32
CA VAL A 253 18.15 -10.21 4.84
C VAL A 253 18.36 -11.71 4.93
N TRP A 254 17.38 -12.44 5.48
CA TRP A 254 17.45 -13.90 5.57
C TRP A 254 17.62 -14.55 4.19
N MET A 255 16.83 -14.15 3.20
CA MET A 255 16.95 -14.64 1.82
C MET A 255 18.29 -14.24 1.19
N ALA A 256 18.77 -13.02 1.41
CA ALA A 256 20.05 -12.56 0.87
C ALA A 256 21.22 -13.42 1.40
N LEU A 257 21.22 -13.75 2.70
CA LEU A 257 22.22 -14.62 3.30
C LEU A 257 22.13 -16.06 2.77
N ARG A 258 20.91 -16.57 2.53
CA ARG A 258 20.69 -17.94 2.05
C ARG A 258 20.96 -18.13 0.56
N TYR A 259 20.57 -17.18 -0.28
CA TYR A 259 20.85 -17.23 -1.72
C TYR A 259 22.28 -16.83 -2.05
N GLY A 260 22.82 -15.83 -1.35
CA GLY A 260 24.17 -15.33 -1.58
C GLY A 260 25.25 -16.18 -0.94
N GLY A 261 25.03 -16.72 0.26
CA GLY A 261 26.10 -17.31 1.09
C GLY A 261 27.08 -16.24 1.59
N VAL A 262 27.56 -16.34 2.84
CA VAL A 262 28.35 -15.26 3.48
C VAL A 262 29.77 -15.11 2.88
N THR A 263 30.29 -16.15 2.26
CA THR A 263 31.68 -16.24 1.76
C THR A 263 31.77 -16.38 0.24
N SER A 264 30.67 -16.19 -0.49
CA SER A 264 30.64 -16.45 -1.93
C SER A 264 31.37 -15.35 -2.73
N PRO A 265 31.85 -15.67 -3.95
CA PRO A 265 32.37 -14.70 -4.91
C PRO A 265 31.39 -13.57 -5.22
N PHE A 266 30.11 -13.77 -4.89
CA PHE A 266 29.02 -12.82 -5.06
C PHE A 266 29.16 -11.56 -4.17
N TRP A 267 29.81 -11.64 -3.01
CA TRP A 267 30.17 -10.44 -2.25
C TRP A 267 31.38 -9.71 -2.85
N GLN A 268 32.30 -10.48 -3.43
CA GLN A 268 33.54 -9.97 -4.03
C GLN A 268 33.30 -9.29 -5.39
N ALA A 269 32.30 -9.74 -6.16
CA ALA A 269 31.90 -9.16 -7.44
C ALA A 269 31.03 -7.89 -7.31
N GLY A 270 30.83 -7.36 -6.10
CA GLY A 270 30.07 -6.13 -5.84
C GLY A 270 28.54 -6.29 -5.84
N LEU A 271 27.97 -7.41 -6.30
CA LEU A 271 26.53 -7.67 -6.22
C LEU A 271 26.02 -7.72 -4.79
N GLY A 272 26.84 -8.21 -3.85
CA GLY A 272 26.55 -8.17 -2.42
C GLY A 272 26.30 -6.75 -1.87
N LEU A 273 26.87 -5.70 -2.49
CA LEU A 273 26.67 -4.29 -2.08
C LEU A 273 25.25 -3.78 -2.33
N LEU A 274 24.45 -4.49 -3.14
CA LEU A 274 23.04 -4.16 -3.35
C LEU A 274 22.20 -4.40 -2.09
N VAL A 275 22.63 -5.31 -1.20
CA VAL A 275 21.97 -5.57 0.08
C VAL A 275 22.07 -4.37 1.02
N PRO A 276 23.27 -3.86 1.38
CA PRO A 276 23.37 -2.65 2.21
C PRO A 276 22.78 -1.43 1.51
N LEU A 277 22.92 -1.27 0.19
CA LEU A 277 22.25 -0.19 -0.54
C LEU A 277 20.73 -0.22 -0.34
N LYS A 278 20.11 -1.40 -0.48
CA LYS A 278 18.67 -1.58 -0.25
C LYS A 278 18.29 -1.28 1.20
N LEU A 279 19.10 -1.70 2.18
CA LEU A 279 18.87 -1.38 3.58
C LEU A 279 18.97 0.12 3.87
N VAL A 280 19.91 0.83 3.25
CA VAL A 280 20.01 2.30 3.36
C VAL A 280 18.79 2.98 2.74
N LEU A 281 18.32 2.53 1.57
CA LEU A 281 17.09 3.05 0.96
C LEU A 281 15.87 2.83 1.86
N ILE A 282 15.78 1.66 2.50
CA ILE A 282 14.70 1.35 3.45
C ILE A 282 14.82 2.21 4.72
N LEU A 283 16.02 2.42 5.24
CA LEU A 283 16.25 3.30 6.39
C LEU A 283 15.86 4.74 6.07
N ALA A 284 16.20 5.24 4.88
CA ALA A 284 15.77 6.56 4.42
C ALA A 284 14.23 6.65 4.36
N LEU A 285 13.55 5.59 3.90
CA LEU A 285 12.09 5.51 3.94
C LEU A 285 11.55 5.58 5.38
N VAL A 286 12.14 4.84 6.31
CA VAL A 286 11.77 4.89 7.74
C VAL A 286 11.89 6.30 8.28
N VAL A 287 13.01 6.98 8.01
CA VAL A 287 13.22 8.37 8.42
C VAL A 287 12.15 9.27 7.84
N ILE A 288 11.82 9.16 6.54
CA ILE A 288 10.73 9.94 5.92
C ILE A 288 9.39 9.67 6.61
N PHE A 289 9.07 8.41 6.93
CA PHE A 289 7.79 8.08 7.58
C PHE A 289 7.71 8.56 9.04
N ILE A 290 8.82 8.56 9.78
CA ILE A 290 8.87 9.07 11.15
C ILE A 290 8.81 10.60 11.16
N THR A 291 9.57 11.26 10.27
CA THR A 291 9.69 12.72 10.23
C THR A 291 8.52 13.40 9.54
N CYS A 292 7.80 12.71 8.65
CA CYS A 292 6.61 13.24 8.00
C CYS A 292 5.35 12.69 8.68
N PRO A 293 4.76 13.40 9.66
CA PRO A 293 3.42 13.10 10.11
C PRO A 293 2.48 13.50 8.99
N LEU A 294 2.21 12.56 8.08
CA LEU A 294 1.45 12.73 6.83
C LEU A 294 0.10 13.46 7.00
N TYR A 295 -0.41 13.59 8.24
CA TYR A 295 -1.62 14.36 8.57
C TYR A 295 -1.42 15.51 9.56
N ARG A 296 -0.37 15.56 10.41
CA ARG A 296 -0.13 16.77 11.25
C ARG A 296 0.43 17.94 10.43
N ALA A 297 1.17 17.65 9.36
CA ALA A 297 1.78 18.68 8.50
C ALA A 297 1.30 18.66 7.03
N CYS A 298 0.59 17.61 6.62
CA CYS A 298 0.17 17.40 5.23
C CYS A 298 -1.30 17.00 5.07
N SER A 299 -2.13 17.19 6.12
CA SER A 299 -3.58 17.07 5.96
C SER A 299 -4.01 17.97 4.80
N PRO A 300 -4.77 17.44 3.82
CA PRO A 300 -5.33 18.25 2.74
C PRO A 300 -6.31 19.31 3.27
N VAL A 301 -6.63 19.30 4.57
CA VAL A 301 -7.53 20.21 5.27
C VAL A 301 -6.78 20.92 6.40
N ARG A 302 -6.62 22.25 6.32
CA ARG A 302 -6.16 23.06 7.47
C ARG A 302 -7.24 23.13 8.56
N GLY A 303 -6.82 23.15 9.83
CA GLY A 303 -7.69 23.37 10.99
C GLY A 303 -7.78 22.19 11.98
N VAL A 304 -7.26 21.01 11.63
CA VAL A 304 -7.24 19.82 12.51
C VAL A 304 -5.82 19.25 12.54
N CYS A 305 -4.90 19.96 13.22
CA CYS A 305 -3.51 19.51 13.35
C CYS A 305 -3.34 18.45 14.44
N ASN A 306 -4.30 18.32 15.36
CA ASN A 306 -4.34 17.24 16.33
C ASN A 306 -5.78 16.77 16.55
N LEU A 307 -6.05 15.47 16.39
CA LEU A 307 -7.36 14.89 16.73
C LEU A 307 -7.64 15.01 18.24
N GLU A 308 -6.57 15.06 19.04
CA GLU A 308 -6.59 15.34 20.49
C GLU A 308 -7.22 16.70 20.80
N ASP A 309 -7.12 17.68 19.89
CA ASP A 309 -7.74 19.01 20.05
C ASP A 309 -9.26 18.97 19.81
N LEU A 310 -9.77 17.87 19.24
CA LEU A 310 -11.19 17.61 19.00
C LEU A 310 -11.81 16.71 20.08
N GLU A 311 -11.00 16.14 20.98
CA GLU A 311 -11.52 15.40 22.12
C GLU A 311 -12.13 16.39 23.12
N PRO A 312 -13.35 16.13 23.64
CA PRO A 312 -13.89 16.95 24.69
C PRO A 312 -12.96 16.87 25.91
N VAL A 313 -12.46 18.03 26.36
CA VAL A 313 -11.72 18.17 27.63
C VAL A 313 -12.61 17.64 28.75
N GLY A 314 -12.40 16.39 29.15
CA GLY A 314 -13.24 15.72 30.14
C GLY A 314 -13.32 14.21 29.96
N ARG A 315 -12.20 13.52 30.14
CA ARG A 315 -12.16 12.20 30.78
C ARG A 315 -11.17 12.24 31.93
#